data_AF-A0A832U6M6-F1
#
_entry.id   AF-A0A832U6M6-F1
#
_cell.length_a   1.000
_cell.length_b   1.000
_cell.length_c   1.000
_cell.angle_alpha   90.00
_cell.angle_beta   90.00
_cell.angle_gamma   90.00
#
_symmetry.space_group_name_H-M   'P 1'
#
loop_
_entity.id
_entity.type
_entity.pdbx_description
1 polymer ?
#
loop_
_entity_poly.entity_id
_entity_poly.type
_entity_poly.pdbx_seq_one_letter_code
_entity_poly.pdbx_strand_id
1 'polypeptide(L)' 'MRLKEMNSILYAILLAFIYFIFFIGINFILFKNHDFKTPLIGAITFSVAYLTIKRLMELRIEKKIKK' A
#
# COMPACT_ATOMS: atom_id res chain seq x y z
N MET A 1 23.17 17.41 -5.11
CA MET A 1 22.94 16.52 -3.95
C MET A 1 21.70 15.69 -4.27
N ARG A 2 21.82 14.36 -4.33
CA ARG A 2 20.80 13.45 -4.86
C ARG A 2 19.52 13.51 -4.02
N LEU A 3 18.39 13.88 -4.63
CA LEU A 3 17.01 13.61 -4.16
C LEU A 3 16.71 12.10 -3.94
N LYS A 4 17.72 11.24 -4.03
CA LYS A 4 17.68 9.78 -4.10
C LYS A 4 17.58 9.12 -2.71
N GLU A 5 17.64 9.89 -1.64
CA GLU A 5 17.67 9.41 -0.26
C GLU A 5 16.61 10.05 0.64
N MET A 6 15.66 10.82 0.08
CA MET A 6 14.47 11.20 0.85
C MET A 6 13.58 9.97 1.02
N ASN A 7 14.00 9.16 1.99
CA ASN A 7 13.33 8.16 2.77
C ASN A 7 12.21 7.43 1.98
N SER A 8 12.61 6.48 1.13
CA SER A 8 11.70 5.59 0.39
C SER A 8 10.61 4.98 1.28
N ILE A 9 10.90 4.81 2.57
CA ILE A 9 9.97 4.36 3.60
C ILE A 9 8.88 5.41 3.85
N LEU A 10 9.26 6.67 4.00
CA LEU A 10 8.36 7.79 4.29
C LEU A 10 7.46 8.08 3.07
N TYR A 11 7.99 7.93 1.85
CA TYR A 11 7.18 7.97 0.63
C TYR A 11 6.19 6.79 0.55
N ALA A 12 6.63 5.57 0.91
CA ALA A 12 5.75 4.40 0.94
C ALA A 12 4.65 4.52 2.01
N ILE A 13 4.96 5.08 3.17
CA ILE A 13 3.99 5.36 4.25
C ILE A 13 2.97 6.39 3.77
N LEU A 14 3.42 7.49 3.17
CA LEU A 14 2.53 8.52 2.64
C LEU A 14 1.60 7.95 1.56
N LEU A 15 2.15 7.14 0.65
CA LEU A 15 1.38 6.49 -0.41
C LEU A 15 0.35 5.51 0.17
N ALA A 16 0.72 4.71 1.18
CA ALA A 16 -0.20 3.82 1.87
C ALA A 16 -1.32 4.59 2.59
N PHE A 17 -1.01 5.75 3.19
CA PHE A 17 -2.00 6.60 3.86
C PHE A 17 -3.02 7.19 2.88
N ILE A 18 -2.55 7.69 1.72
CA ILE A 18 -3.41 8.20 0.65
C ILE A 18 -4.32 7.08 0.13
N TYR A 19 -3.76 5.90 -0.13
CA TYR A 19 -4.54 4.74 -0.58
C TYR A 19 -5.56 4.31 0.47
N PHE A 20 -5.22 4.31 1.74
CA PHE A 20 -6.13 3.97 2.83
C PHE A 20 -7.31 4.93 2.93
N ILE A 21 -7.06 6.24 2.85
CA ILE A 21 -8.13 7.26 2.85
C ILE A 21 -9.02 7.12 1.62
N PHE A 22 -8.42 6.92 0.44
CA PHE A 22 -9.15 6.75 -0.81
C PHE A 22 -10.01 5.48 -0.78
N PHE A 23 -9.46 4.39 -0.22
CA PHE A 23 -10.15 3.14 -0.03
C PHE A 23 -11.33 3.30 0.94
N ILE A 24 -11.16 3.94 2.09
CA ILE A 24 -12.27 4.22 3.02
C ILE A 24 -13.33 5.10 2.35
N GLY A 25 -12.94 6.14 1.62
CA GLY A 25 -13.86 7.03 0.92
C GLY A 25 -14.72 6.30 -0.11
N ILE A 26 -14.09 5.49 -0.97
CA ILE A 26 -14.79 4.64 -1.94
C ILE A 26 -15.72 3.65 -1.23
N ASN A 27 -15.25 3.00 -0.17
CA ASN A 27 -16.06 2.04 0.56
C ASN A 27 -17.21 2.69 1.31
N PHE A 28 -17.06 3.90 1.84
CA PHE A 28 -18.14 4.65 2.46
C PHE A 28 -19.23 5.01 1.44
N ILE A 29 -18.83 5.42 0.23
CA ILE A 29 -19.76 5.67 -0.88
C ILE A 29 -20.49 4.38 -1.30
N LEU A 30 -19.78 3.25 -1.38
CA LEU A 30 -20.34 1.93 -1.71
C LEU A 30 -21.23 1.37 -0.58
N PHE A 31 -20.90 1.64 0.68
CA PHE A 31 -21.64 1.19 1.85
C PHE A 31 -23.06 1.74 1.93
N LYS A 32 -23.30 2.89 1.30
CA LYS A 32 -24.64 3.46 1.14
C LYS A 32 -25.59 2.46 0.44
N ASN A 33 -25.06 1.46 -0.26
CA ASN A 33 -25.81 0.40 -0.93
C ASN A 33 -25.85 -0.94 -0.17
N HIS A 34 -25.60 -0.97 1.15
CA HIS A 34 -25.80 -2.12 2.05
C HIS A 34 -24.90 -3.38 1.83
N ASP A 35 -23.84 -3.31 1.02
CA ASP A 35 -22.98 -4.48 0.76
C ASP A 35 -21.63 -4.40 1.50
N PHE A 36 -21.61 -4.90 2.74
CA PHE A 36 -20.46 -4.90 3.65
C PHE A 36 -19.31 -5.83 3.22
N LYS A 37 -19.58 -6.73 2.27
CA LYS A 37 -18.62 -7.78 1.84
C LYS A 37 -17.53 -7.21 0.92
N THR A 38 -17.90 -6.32 0.01
CA THR A 38 -17.00 -5.71 -0.99
C THR A 38 -15.86 -4.89 -0.35
N PRO A 39 -16.11 -4.07 0.67
CA PRO A 39 -15.08 -3.36 1.43
C PRO A 39 -14.12 -4.26 2.18
N LEU A 40 -14.64 -5.32 2.79
CA LEU A 40 -13.82 -6.27 3.54
C LEU A 40 -12.85 -7.00 2.59
N ILE A 41 -13.35 -7.44 1.43
CA ILE A 41 -12.56 -8.11 0.40
C ILE A 41 -11.50 -7.17 -0.19
N GLY A 42 -11.87 -5.92 -0.44
CA GLY A 42 -10.92 -4.92 -0.93
C GLY A 42 -9.79 -4.65 0.06
N ALA A 43 -10.08 -4.57 1.36
CA ALA A 43 -9.08 -4.32 2.40
C ALA A 43 -8.10 -5.49 2.50
N ILE A 44 -8.62 -6.72 2.51
CA ILE A 44 -7.82 -7.96 2.53
C ILE A 44 -6.92 -8.03 1.30
N THR A 45 -7.49 -7.79 0.11
CA THR A 45 -6.74 -7.82 -1.16
C THR A 45 -5.62 -6.78 -1.17
N PHE A 46 -5.89 -5.56 -0.69
CA PHE A 46 -4.90 -4.50 -0.58
C PHE A 46 -3.79 -4.87 0.42
N SER A 47 -4.12 -5.40 1.59
CA SER A 47 -3.13 -5.83 2.58
C SER A 47 -2.19 -6.91 2.03
N VAL A 48 -2.74 -7.91 1.32
CA VAL A 48 -1.94 -8.98 0.70
C VAL A 48 -1.05 -8.42 -0.41
N ALA A 49 -1.58 -7.55 -1.28
CA ALA A 49 -0.81 -6.91 -2.34
C ALA A 49 0.35 -6.06 -1.78
N TYR A 50 0.08 -5.26 -0.74
CA TYR A 50 1.08 -4.43 -0.08
C TYR A 50 2.21 -5.26 0.53
N LEU A 51 1.88 -6.32 1.29
CA LEU A 51 2.88 -7.21 1.90
C LEU A 51 3.73 -7.90 0.84
N THR A 52 3.12 -8.30 -0.27
CA THR A 52 3.83 -8.95 -1.40
C THR A 52 4.81 -7.99 -2.06
N ILE A 53 4.38 -6.76 -2.36
CA ILE A 53 5.24 -5.73 -2.95
C ILE A 53 6.37 -5.36 -1.99
N LYS A 54 6.08 -5.21 -0.68
CA LYS A 54 7.09 -4.92 0.34
C LYS A 54 8.18 -5.98 0.35
N ARG A 55 7.81 -7.26 0.38
CA ARG A 55 8.76 -8.38 0.38
C ARG A 55 9.59 -8.44 -0.91
N LEU A 56 8.99 -8.15 -2.05
CA LEU A 56 9.72 -8.05 -3.33
C LEU A 56 10.74 -6.89 -3.34
N MET A 57 10.40 -5.74 -2.76
CA MET A 57 11.32 -4.61 -2.65
C MET A 57 12.49 -4.93 -1.71
N GLU A 58 12.23 -5.54 -0.55
CA GLU A 58 13.27 -5.99 0.38
C GLU A 58 14.26 -6.95 -0.30
N LEU A 59 13.76 -7.96 -1.02
CA LEU A 59 14.60 -8.90 -1.77
C LEU A 59 15.43 -8.21 -2.86
N ARG A 60 14.87 -7.22 -3.55
CA ARG A 60 15.59 -6.44 -4.57
C ARG A 60 16.69 -5.58 -3.95
N ILE A 61 16.44 -4.98 -2.80
CA ILE A 61 17.43 -4.19 -2.05
C ILE A 61 18.55 -5.11 -1.57
N GLU A 62 18.24 -6.26 -0.97
CA GLU A 62 19.24 -7.21 -0.48
C GLU A 62 20.14 -7.72 -1.61
N LYS A 63 19.58 -8.06 -2.77
CA LYS A 63 20.35 -8.43 -3.98
C LYS A 63 21.24 -7.31 -4.52
N LYS A 64 20.90 -6.04 -4.25
CA LYS A 64 21.67 -4.88 -4.69
C LYS A 64 22.82 -4.53 -3.75
N ILE A 65 22.74 -4.92 -2.47
CA ILE A 65 23.76 -4.69 -1.45
C ILE A 65 24.82 -5.81 -1.46
N LYS A 66 24.44 -7.06 -1.77
CA LYS A 66 25.36 -8.21 -1.89
C LYS A 66 26.19 -8.24 -3.19
N LYS A 67 26.07 -7.25 -4.06
CA LYS A 67 26.77 -7.15 -5.35
C LYS A 67 27.70 -5.96 -5.34
#